data_AF-A0A0Q7NFG2-F1
#
_entry.id   AF-A0A0Q7NFG2-F1
#
_cell.length_a   1.000
_cell.length_b   1.000
_cell.length_c   1.000
_cell.angle_alpha   90.00
_cell.angle_beta   90.00
_cell.angle_gamma   90.00
#
_symmetry.space_group_name_H-M   'P 1'
#
loop_
_entity.id
_entity.type
_entity.pdbx_description
1 polymer ?
#
loop_
_entity_poly.entity_id
_entity_poly.type
_entity_poly.pdbx_seq_one_letter_code
_entity_poly.pdbx_strand_id
1 'polypeptide(L)'
;MATTWRREAGEVDALSWAASAEATGDGSDVLAAVRGLSDPASQAMDSIATRYTTLADLVDKFSADIQARDVETASEIGKLGTR
;
A
#
# COMPACT_ATOMS: atom_id res chain seq x y z
N MET A 1 -0.34 -5.55 11.25
CA MET A 1 0.25 -4.45 10.45
C MET A 1 -0.05 -4.61 8.98
N ALA A 2 0.32 -5.73 8.34
CA ALA A 2 -0.01 -5.99 6.93
C ALA A 2 -1.51 -5.87 6.61
N THR A 3 -2.37 -6.44 7.46
CA THR A 3 -3.84 -6.29 7.37
C THR A 3 -4.32 -4.84 7.46
N THR A 4 -3.72 -4.04 8.35
CA THR A 4 -4.02 -2.61 8.48
C THR A 4 -3.61 -1.86 7.21
N TRP A 5 -2.42 -2.09 6.66
CA TRP A 5 -1.94 -1.40 5.46
C TRP A 5 -2.73 -1.76 4.20
N ARG A 6 -3.13 -3.02 4.04
CA ARG A 6 -4.03 -3.41 2.95
C ARG A 6 -5.39 -2.70 3.02
N ARG A 7 -5.91 -2.50 4.24
CA ARG A 7 -7.14 -1.74 4.44
C ARG A 7 -6.97 -0.26 4.07
N GLU A 8 -5.92 0.41 4.55
CA GLU A 8 -5.65 1.81 4.19
C GLU A 8 -5.46 1.99 2.67
N ALA A 9 -4.82 1.03 2.00
CA ALA A 9 -4.68 1.04 0.54
C ALA A 9 -6.04 0.99 -0.17
N GLY A 10 -6.95 0.14 0.28
CA GLY A 10 -8.31 0.06 -0.27
C GLY A 10 -9.13 1.32 0.00
N GLU A 11 -8.94 1.98 1.15
CA GLU A 11 -9.59 3.25 1.47
C GLU A 11 -9.09 4.40 0.56
N VAL A 12 -7.80 4.40 0.23
CA VAL A 12 -7.18 5.35 -0.72
C VAL A 12 -7.69 5.16 -2.15
N ASP A 13 -7.76 3.90 -2.60
CA ASP A 13 -8.22 3.51 -3.94
C ASP A 13 -9.71 3.79 -4.15
N ALA A 14 -10.50 3.71 -3.07
CA ALA A 14 -11.95 3.97 -3.09
C ALA A 14 -12.31 5.47 -3.15
N LEU A 15 -11.35 6.39 -3.04
CA LEU A 15 -11.64 7.83 -3.10
C LEU A 15 -12.05 8.24 -4.53
N SER A 16 -13.33 8.56 -4.69
CA SER A 16 -13.89 9.02 -5.97
C SER A 16 -13.47 10.45 -6.29
N TRP A 17 -12.53 10.60 -7.23
CA TRP A 17 -12.14 11.89 -7.80
C TRP A 17 -13.09 12.41 -8.89
N ALA A 18 -14.18 11.67 -9.18
CA ALA A 18 -15.17 12.02 -10.20
C ALA A 18 -15.89 13.36 -9.93
N ALA A 19 -15.97 13.80 -8.67
CA ALA A 19 -16.55 15.10 -8.31
C ALA A 19 -15.80 16.30 -8.93
N SER A 20 -14.52 16.14 -9.28
CA SER A 20 -13.76 17.17 -10.00
C SER A 20 -14.20 17.32 -11.47
N ALA A 21 -14.84 16.29 -12.04
CA ALA A 21 -15.35 16.31 -13.42
C ALA A 21 -16.76 16.92 -13.53
N GLU A 22 -17.54 16.94 -12.45
CA GLU A 22 -18.91 17.50 -12.42
C GLU A 22 -18.96 19.03 -12.32
N ALA A 23 -17.84 19.69 -12.02
CA ALA A 23 -17.75 21.14 -12.03
C ALA A 23 -17.86 21.66 -13.48
N THR A 24 -19.06 22.05 -13.92
CA THR A 24 -19.31 22.66 -15.25
C THR A 24 -19.30 24.19 -15.19
N GLY A 25 -18.64 24.85 -16.16
CA GLY A 25 -18.57 26.30 -16.28
C GLY A 25 -17.36 26.76 -17.11
N ASP A 26 -17.60 27.59 -18.12
CA ASP A 26 -16.58 28.06 -19.10
C ASP A 26 -15.76 29.27 -18.61
N GLY A 27 -15.93 29.71 -17.36
CA GLY A 27 -15.57 31.08 -16.95
C GLY A 27 -14.31 31.26 -16.09
N SER A 28 -13.55 30.21 -15.73
CA SER A 28 -12.45 30.39 -14.76
C SER A 28 -11.24 29.47 -15.03
N ASP A 29 -10.07 30.09 -15.20
CA ASP A 29 -8.77 29.40 -15.29
C ASP A 29 -8.50 28.49 -14.08
N VAL A 30 -9.07 28.83 -12.91
CA VAL A 30 -9.00 28.01 -11.70
C VAL A 30 -9.77 26.71 -11.88
N LEU A 31 -10.94 26.74 -12.54
CA LEU A 31 -11.75 25.55 -12.80
C LEU A 31 -11.06 24.62 -13.81
N ALA A 32 -10.40 25.18 -14.83
CA ALA A 32 -9.58 24.42 -15.77
C ALA A 32 -8.35 23.81 -15.09
N ALA A 33 -7.67 24.55 -14.20
CA ALA A 33 -6.56 24.03 -13.40
C ALA A 33 -7.00 22.89 -12.46
N VAL A 34 -8.16 23.01 -11.82
CA VAL A 34 -8.73 21.96 -10.95
C VAL A 34 -9.03 20.68 -11.73
N ARG A 35 -9.59 20.76 -12.95
CA ARG A 35 -9.79 19.60 -13.84
C ARG A 35 -8.46 18.96 -14.28
N GLY A 36 -7.40 19.76 -14.44
CA GLY A 36 -6.06 19.27 -14.75
C GLY A 36 -5.35 18.57 -13.59
N LEU A 37 -5.81 18.79 -12.35
CA LEU A 37 -5.23 18.18 -11.13
C LEU A 37 -5.80 16.80 -10.81
N SER A 38 -6.98 16.45 -11.31
CA SER A 38 -7.63 15.15 -11.05
C SER A 38 -6.76 13.97 -11.50
N ASP A 39 -6.04 14.11 -12.61
CA ASP A 39 -5.22 13.03 -13.17
C ASP A 39 -3.90 12.82 -12.38
N PRO A 40 -3.10 13.88 -12.08
CA PRO A 40 -1.98 13.76 -11.13
C PRO A 40 -2.38 13.29 -9.73
N ALA A 41 -3.55 13.70 -9.22
CA ALA A 41 -4.04 13.27 -7.91
C ALA A 41 -4.37 11.77 -7.90
N SER A 42 -5.05 11.28 -8.94
CA SER A 42 -5.34 9.84 -9.08
C SER A 42 -4.05 9.02 -9.15
N GLN A 43 -3.09 9.44 -9.97
CA GLN A 43 -1.78 8.77 -10.07
C GLN A 43 -1.01 8.75 -8.74
N ALA A 44 -1.09 9.82 -7.95
CA ALA A 44 -0.47 9.87 -6.63
C ALA A 44 -1.14 8.89 -5.65
N MET A 45 -2.46 8.78 -5.67
CA MET A 45 -3.21 7.86 -4.81
C MET A 45 -2.95 6.39 -5.20
N ASP A 46 -2.93 6.06 -6.48
CA ASP A 46 -2.56 4.72 -6.97
C ASP A 46 -1.15 4.33 -6.54
N SER A 47 -0.20 5.27 -6.62
CA SER A 47 1.18 5.09 -6.15
C SER A 47 1.24 4.83 -4.65
N ILE A 48 0.45 5.56 -3.85
CA ILE A 48 0.35 5.36 -2.41
C ILE A 48 -0.25 3.99 -2.08
N ALA A 49 -1.36 3.60 -2.71
CA ALA A 49 -2.00 2.31 -2.52
C ALA A 49 -1.05 1.13 -2.87
N THR A 50 -0.30 1.28 -3.98
CA THR A 50 0.73 0.31 -4.40
C THR A 50 1.84 0.17 -3.36
N ARG A 51 2.31 1.29 -2.79
CA ARG A 51 3.34 1.27 -1.75
C ARG A 51 2.86 0.61 -0.46
N TYR A 52 1.64 0.89 -0.03
CA TYR A 52 1.06 0.23 1.15
C TYR A 52 0.92 -1.28 0.95
N THR A 53 0.49 -1.72 -0.23
CA THR A 53 0.41 -3.14 -0.58
C THR A 53 1.80 -3.80 -0.57
N THR A 54 2.78 -3.17 -1.21
CA THR A 54 4.17 -3.65 -1.24
C THR A 54 4.74 -3.79 0.17
N LEU A 55 4.51 -2.80 1.03
CA LEU A 55 4.95 -2.85 2.42
C LEU A 55 4.26 -3.99 3.20
N ALA A 56 2.98 -4.24 2.97
CA ALA A 56 2.27 -5.36 3.59
C ALA A 56 2.87 -6.70 3.20
N ASP A 57 3.17 -6.89 1.92
CA ASP A 57 3.78 -8.13 1.41
C ASP A 57 5.20 -8.35 1.95
N LEU A 58 5.98 -7.27 2.09
CA LEU A 58 7.30 -7.34 2.71
C LEU A 58 7.24 -7.73 4.20
N VAL A 59 6.23 -7.25 4.94
CA VAL A 59 6.02 -7.64 6.34
C VAL A 59 5.60 -9.10 6.46
N ASP A 60 4.72 -9.58 5.59
CA ASP A 60 4.30 -10.99 5.57
C ASP A 60 5.50 -11.90 5.25
N LYS A 61 6.33 -11.51 4.27
CA LYS A 61 7.57 -12.23 3.95
C LYS A 61 8.55 -12.23 5.13
N PHE A 62 8.79 -11.09 5.76
CA PHE A 62 9.68 -10.99 6.92
C PHE A 62 9.22 -11.91 8.06
N SER A 63 7.91 -11.96 8.33
CA SER A 63 7.36 -12.87 9.34
C SER A 63 7.59 -14.35 9.00
N ALA A 64 7.43 -14.73 7.73
CA ALA A 64 7.71 -16.10 7.29
C ALA A 64 9.20 -16.45 7.38
N ASP A 65 10.08 -15.52 6.99
CA ASP A 65 11.53 -15.70 7.06
C ASP A 65 12.00 -15.89 8.50
N ILE A 66 11.44 -15.13 9.47
CA ILE A 66 11.74 -15.34 10.90
C ILE A 66 11.39 -16.76 11.34
N GLN A 67 10.18 -17.23 11.02
CA GLN A 67 9.74 -18.57 11.43
C GLN A 67 10.63 -19.66 10.82
N ALA A 68 11.03 -19.51 9.55
CA ALA A 68 11.95 -20.44 8.91
C ALA A 68 13.33 -20.44 9.58
N ARG A 69 13.87 -19.26 9.93
CA ARG A 69 15.16 -19.13 10.62
C ARG A 69 15.11 -19.69 12.04
N ASP A 70 14.00 -19.51 12.75
CA ASP A 70 13.80 -20.06 14.10
C ASP A 70 13.81 -21.60 14.09
N VAL A 71 13.08 -22.21 13.15
CA VAL A 71 13.07 -23.67 12.95
C VAL A 71 14.46 -24.20 12.61
N GLU A 72 15.18 -23.53 11.70
CA GLU A 72 16.56 -23.91 11.35
C GLU A 72 17.48 -23.84 12.57
N THR A 73 17.40 -22.74 13.33
CA THR A 73 18.21 -22.55 14.55
C THR A 73 17.90 -23.61 15.60
N ALA A 74 16.61 -23.88 15.86
CA ALA A 74 16.18 -24.91 16.80
C ALA A 74 16.68 -26.31 16.39
N SER A 75 16.66 -26.63 15.10
CA SER A 75 17.21 -27.86 14.55
C SER A 75 18.73 -27.96 14.80
N GLU A 76 19.49 -26.90 14.54
CA GLU A 76 20.94 -26.89 14.81
C GLU A 76 21.25 -27.03 16.31
N ILE A 77 20.49 -26.36 17.18
CA ILE A 77 20.61 -26.53 18.64
C ILE A 77 20.33 -27.98 19.05
N GLY A 78 19.28 -28.60 18.48
CA GLY A 78 18.93 -30.00 18.74
C GLY A 78 20.09 -30.97 18.47
N LYS A 79 20.87 -30.72 17.41
CA LYS A 79 22.07 -31.53 17.09
C LYS A 79 23.16 -31.43 18.15
N LEU A 80 23.26 -30.29 18.85
CA LEU A 80 24.23 -30.09 19.93
C LEU A 80 23.78 -30.75 21.25
N GLY A 81 22.48 -30.87 21.48
CA GLY A 81 21.89 -31.46 22.70
C GLY A 81 21.91 -32.99 22.75
N THR A 82 22.07 -33.68 21.62
CA THR A 82 22.22 -35.14 21.53
C THR A 82 23.64 -35.64 21.83
N ARG A 83 24.20 -35.25 22.98
CA ARG A 83 25.45 -35.82 23.54
C ARG A 83 25.21 -36.52 24.86
#